data_AF-A0A7X8VMY8-F1
#
_entry.id   AF-A0A7X8VMY8-F1
#
_cell.length_a   1.000
_cell.length_b   1.000
_cell.length_c   1.000
_cell.angle_alpha   90.00
_cell.angle_beta   90.00
_cell.angle_gamma   90.00
#
_symmetry.space_group_name_H-M   'P 1'
#
loop_
_entity.id
_entity.type
_entity.pdbx_description
1 polymer ?
#
loop_
_entity_poly.entity_id
_entity_poly.type
_entity_poly.pdbx_seq_one_letter_code
_entity_poly.pdbx_strand_id
1 'polypeptide(L)' 'MSSSDIVIIGASRTPLGRFLGALAPLSATELGAHAIKGAMAGIDPEVVDAVIMGQVLQAGVG' A
#
# COMPACT_ATOMS: atom_id res chain seq x y z
N MET A 1 16.93 -5.66 22.34
CA MET A 1 16.73 -5.00 21.04
C MET A 1 17.82 -3.97 20.90
N SER A 2 18.63 -4.07 19.85
CA SER A 2 19.60 -3.04 19.47
C SER A 2 18.84 -1.86 18.85
N SER A 3 19.43 -0.66 18.89
CA SER A 3 18.88 0.52 18.20
C SER A 3 18.83 0.36 16.67
N SER A 4 19.44 -0.69 16.13
CA SER A 4 19.57 -0.94 14.70
C SER A 4 18.71 -2.11 14.20
N ASP A 5 17.87 -2.69 15.07
CA ASP A 5 16.99 -3.78 14.67
C ASP A 5 15.90 -3.24 13.72
N ILE A 6 15.72 -3.91 12.58
CA ILE A 6 14.64 -3.59 11.62
C ILE A 6 13.37 -4.29 12.09
N VAL A 7 12.29 -3.52 12.26
CA VAL A 7 11.02 -4.02 12.79
C VAL A 7 9.84 -3.65 11.88
N ILE A 8 8.83 -4.51 11.85
CA ILE A 8 7.55 -4.23 11.17
C ILE A 8 6.60 -3.65 12.20
N ILE A 9 6.22 -2.38 12.02
CA ILE A 9 5.35 -1.64 12.95
C ILE A 9 3.88 -1.61 12.52
N GLY A 10 3.58 -2.03 11.29
CA GLY A 10 2.24 -2.03 10.73
C GLY A 10 2.17 -2.82 9.43
N ALA A 11 1.01 -3.39 9.15
CA ALA A 11 0.73 -4.10 7.91
C ALA A 11 -0.76 -3.98 7.58
N SER A 12 -1.08 -3.78 6.30
CA SER A 12 -2.45 -3.73 5.80
C SER A 12 -2.50 -4.21 4.36
N ARG A 13 -3.70 -4.59 3.91
CA ARG A 13 -3.99 -4.98 2.53
C ARG A 13 -5.42 -4.62 2.18
N THR A 14 -5.68 -4.43 0.89
CA THR A 14 -7.07 -4.39 0.40
C THR A 14 -7.69 -5.79 0.43
N PRO A 15 -9.03 -5.91 0.34
CA PRO A 15 -9.67 -7.13 -0.12
C PRO A 15 -9.16 -7.53 -1.52
N LEU A 16 -9.21 -8.82 -1.83
CA LEU A 16 -8.91 -9.32 -3.17
C LEU A 16 -10.18 -9.27 -4.02
N GLY A 17 -10.15 -8.48 -5.09
CA GLY A 17 -11.24 -8.38 -6.05
C GLY A 17 -11.20 -9.51 -7.09
N ARG A 18 -12.37 -9.91 -7.60
CA ARG A 18 -12.44 -10.72 -8.82
C ARG A 18 -12.22 -9.84 -10.05
N PHE A 19 -11.73 -10.43 -11.13
CA PHE A 19 -11.62 -9.76 -12.43
C PHE A 19 -13.00 -9.20 -12.85
N LEU A 20 -13.03 -7.94 -13.26
CA LEU A 20 -14.26 -7.18 -13.56
C LEU A 20 -15.31 -7.19 -12.41
N GLY A 21 -14.86 -7.33 -11.16
CA GLY A 21 -15.70 -7.36 -9.97
C GLY A 21 -15.78 -6.02 -9.22
N ALA A 22 -16.06 -6.09 -7.91
CA ALA A 22 -16.37 -4.92 -7.08
C ALA A 22 -15.27 -3.85 -6.99
N LEU A 23 -14.00 -4.23 -7.16
CA LEU A 23 -12.87 -3.30 -7.11
C LEU A 23 -12.42 -2.82 -8.50
N ALA A 24 -13.04 -3.32 -9.58
CA ALA A 24 -12.68 -2.93 -10.95
C ALA A 24 -12.80 -1.42 -11.25
N PRO A 25 -13.69 -0.65 -10.60
CA PRO A 25 -13.74 0.80 -10.79
C PRO A 25 -12.53 1.56 -10.21
N LEU A 26 -11.71 0.93 -9.35
CA LEU A 26 -10.57 1.57 -8.69
C LEU A 26 -9.29 1.29 -9.46
N SER A 27 -8.42 2.30 -9.59
CA SER A 27 -7.10 2.13 -10.18
C SER A 27 -6.16 1.35 -9.24
N ALA A 28 -5.08 0.80 -9.77
CA ALA A 28 -4.09 0.14 -8.92
C ALA A 28 -3.39 1.13 -7.97
N THR A 29 -3.25 2.41 -8.35
CA THR A 29 -2.66 3.44 -7.48
C THR A 29 -3.59 3.79 -6.32
N GLU A 30 -4.90 3.85 -6.54
CA GLU A 30 -5.89 4.04 -5.48
C GLU A 30 -5.90 2.87 -4.48
N LEU A 31 -5.86 1.63 -4.98
CA LEU A 31 -5.79 0.42 -4.15
C LEU A 31 -4.49 0.36 -3.35
N GLY A 32 -3.35 0.66 -3.99
CA GLY A 32 -2.05 0.72 -3.32
C GLY A 32 -1.99 1.81 -2.24
N ALA A 33 -2.49 3.01 -2.56
CA ALA A 33 -2.56 4.12 -1.60
C ALA A 33 -3.45 3.78 -0.40
N HIS A 34 -4.58 3.09 -0.62
CA HIS A 34 -5.45 2.64 0.47
C HIS A 34 -4.74 1.65 1.40
N ALA A 35 -4.03 0.66 0.84
CA ALA A 35 -3.26 -0.31 1.63
C ALA A 35 -2.16 0.36 2.46
N ILE A 36 -1.38 1.27 1.84
CA ILE A 36 -0.30 2.00 2.53
C ILE A 36 -0.87 2.85 3.66
N LYS A 37 -1.93 3.63 3.42
CA LYS A 37 -2.59 4.43 4.46
C LYS A 37 -3.07 3.58 5.63
N GLY A 38 -3.63 2.39 5.36
CA GLY A 38 -4.04 1.46 6.41
C GLY A 38 -2.87 0.93 7.23
N ALA A 39 -1.72 0.67 6.61
CA ALA A 39 -0.52 0.21 7.31
C ALA A 39 0.14 1.32 8.15
N MET A 40 -0.09 2.58 7.80
CA MET A 40 0.46 3.76 8.47
C MET A 40 -0.49 4.39 9.51
N ALA A 41 -1.52 3.67 9.96
CA ALA A 41 -2.50 4.21 10.90
C ALA A 41 -1.81 4.70 12.20
N GLY A 42 -1.94 6.00 12.49
CA GLY A 42 -1.33 6.63 13.67
C GLY A 42 0.13 7.07 13.49
N ILE A 43 0.67 6.99 12.27
CA ILE A 43 2.02 7.45 11.92
C ILE A 43 1.91 8.74 11.09
N ASP A 44 2.74 9.73 11.38
CA ASP A 44 2.88 10.94 10.58
C ASP A 44 3.48 10.59 9.20
N PRO A 45 2.80 10.89 8.07
CA PRO A 45 3.32 10.58 6.75
C PRO A 45 4.66 11.23 6.40
N GLU A 46 4.99 12.38 7.01
CA GLU A 46 6.22 13.12 6.72
C GLU A 46 7.50 12.40 7.20
N VAL A 47 7.37 11.37 8.05
CA VAL A 47 8.53 10.59 8.53
C VAL A 47 8.95 9.46 7.59
N VAL A 48 8.22 9.27 6.48
CA VAL A 48 8.52 8.21 5.51
C VAL A 48 9.59 8.68 4.53
N ASP A 49 10.79 8.11 4.63
CA ASP A 49 11.89 8.44 3.72
C ASP A 49 11.71 7.83 2.32
N ALA A 50 11.11 6.64 2.24
CA ALA A 50 10.99 5.90 0.98
C ALA A 50 9.74 5.02 0.93
N VAL A 51 9.15 4.94 -0.26
CA VAL A 51 8.05 4.01 -0.58
C VAL A 51 8.49 3.13 -1.74
N ILE A 52 8.40 1.81 -1.56
CA ILE A 52 8.71 0.82 -2.59
C ILE A 52 7.43 0.03 -2.88
N MET A 53 6.86 0.19 -4.07
CA MET A 53 5.60 -0.44 -4.46
C MET A 53 5.78 -1.28 -5.73
N GLY A 54 5.47 -2.58 -5.63
CA GLY A 54 5.53 -3.51 -6.76
C GLY A 54 4.25 -3.49 -7.58
N GLN A 55 4.37 -3.41 -8.91
CA GLN A 55 3.23 -3.40 -9.82
C GLN A 55 3.64 -3.94 -11.20
N VAL A 56 2.97 -5.00 -11.68
CA VAL A 56 3.38 -5.74 -12.89
C VAL A 56 2.95 -5.06 -14.20
N LEU A 57 1.64 -4.96 -14.46
CA LEU A 57 1.08 -4.39 -15.69
C LEU A 57 0.80 -2.88 -15.53
N GLN A 58 1.78 -2.03 -15.82
CA GLN A 58 1.67 -0.58 -15.54
C GLN A 58 0.98 0.25 -16.63
N ALA A 59 0.51 -0.37 -17.70
CA ALA A 59 -0.18 0.35 -18.76
C ALA A 59 -1.64 0.65 -18.35
N GLY A 60 -2.07 1.91 -18.49
CA GLY A 60 -3.48 2.30 -18.33
C GLY A 60 -3.99 2.31 -16.88
N VAL A 61 -3.13 2.58 -15.90
CA VAL A 61 -3.48 2.61 -14.46
C VAL A 61 -3.94 4.00 -13.98
N GLY A 62 -4.35 4.84 -14.92
CA GLY A 62 -4.52 6.29 -14.81
C GLY A 62 -4.07 6.94 -16.10
#